data_AF-A0A5J4T4H9-F1
#
_entry.id   AF-A0A5J4T4H9-F1
#
_cell.length_a   1.000
_cell.length_b   1.000
_cell.length_c   1.000
_cell.angle_alpha   90.00
_cell.angle_beta   90.00
_cell.angle_gamma   90.00
#
_symmetry.space_group_name_H-M   'P 1'
#
loop_
_entity.id
_entity.type
_entity.pdbx_description
1 polymer ?
#
loop_
_entity_poly.entity_id
_entity_poly.type
_entity_poly.pdbx_seq_one_letter_code
_entity_poly.pdbx_strand_id
1 'polypeptide(L)'
;MALFSLAETSTKGRVVVATGPLNANEIVLKEHPIGIALYPAARERFCANCTNKLPLQGRVQCAGCQKLFYCNYKCRDADMLAHLYECRAYKDLDESYLEDSDSMFLLRL
;
A
#
# COMPACT_ATOMS: atom_id res chain seq x y z
N MET A 1 26.95 9.16 -0.78
CA MET A 1 26.38 9.72 -2.02
C MET A 1 25.25 8.82 -2.46
N ALA A 2 24.17 9.37 -3.04
CA ALA A 2 23.14 8.53 -3.65
C ALA A 2 23.75 7.71 -4.80
N LEU A 3 23.33 6.46 -4.97
CA LEU A 3 23.78 5.57 -6.05
C LEU A 3 23.11 5.88 -7.39
N PHE A 4 22.18 6.84 -7.39
CA PHE A 4 21.41 7.25 -8.55
C PHE A 4 21.17 8.75 -8.57
N SER A 5 20.81 9.26 -9.74
CA SER A 5 20.38 10.64 -9.99
C SER A 5 19.21 10.68 -10.96
N LEU A 6 18.49 11.80 -10.99
CA LEU A 6 17.45 12.05 -11.98
C LEU A 6 18.08 12.67 -13.23
N ALA A 7 17.68 12.19 -14.40
CA ALA A 7 18.04 12.75 -15.69
C ALA A 7 16.81 12.86 -16.59
N GLU A 8 16.93 13.58 -17.70
CA GLU A 8 15.88 13.70 -18.71
C GLU A 8 16.37 13.18 -20.06
N THR A 9 15.49 12.51 -20.78
CA THR A 9 15.77 11.94 -22.10
C THR A 9 14.68 12.37 -23.08
N SER A 10 15.06 12.55 -24.35
CA SER A 10 14.14 12.98 -25.40
C SER A 10 13.05 11.96 -25.72
N THR A 11 13.24 10.68 -25.39
CA THR A 11 12.31 9.60 -25.74
C THR A 11 11.53 9.02 -24.55
N LYS A 12 12.00 9.22 -23.31
CA LYS A 12 11.38 8.66 -22.10
C LYS A 12 11.06 9.71 -21.03
N GLY A 13 11.38 10.98 -21.26
CA GLY A 13 11.22 12.03 -20.26
C GLY A 13 12.16 11.80 -19.07
N ARG A 14 11.65 11.91 -17.85
CA ARG A 14 12.41 11.77 -16.60
C ARG A 14 12.77 10.31 -16.33
N VAL A 15 14.04 10.07 -16.00
CA VAL A 15 14.60 8.76 -15.72
C VAL A 15 15.49 8.79 -14.48
N VAL A 16 15.69 7.64 -13.87
CA VAL A 16 16.68 7.42 -12.80
C VAL A 16 17.90 6.73 -13.41
N VAL A 17 19.09 7.30 -13.23
CA VAL A 17 20.36 6.78 -13.76
C VAL A 17 21.37 6.54 -12.65
N ALA A 18 22.13 5.45 -12.74
CA ALA A 18 23.20 5.17 -11.79
C ALA A 18 24.29 6.25 -11.86
N THR A 19 24.81 6.67 -10.70
CA THR A 19 25.91 7.65 -10.62
C THR A 19 27.30 7.02 -10.71
N GLY A 20 27.36 5.69 -10.79
CA GLY A 20 28.59 4.90 -10.89
C GLY A 20 28.30 3.40 -11.09
N PRO A 21 29.34 2.55 -11.06
CA PRO A 21 29.18 1.10 -11.11
C PRO A 21 28.35 0.57 -9.93
N LEU A 22 27.48 -0.41 -10.20
CA LEU A 22 26.68 -1.10 -9.19
C LEU A 22 27.12 -2.55 -9.06
N ASN A 23 27.15 -3.07 -7.84
CA ASN A 23 27.48 -4.46 -7.58
C ASN A 23 26.23 -5.34 -7.54
N ALA A 24 26.41 -6.64 -7.80
CA ALA A 24 25.34 -7.62 -7.61
C ALA A 24 24.88 -7.60 -6.14
N ASN A 25 23.56 -7.66 -5.93
CA ASN A 25 22.89 -7.57 -4.62
C ASN A 25 23.00 -6.21 -3.90
N GLU A 26 23.43 -5.15 -4.58
CA GLU A 26 23.44 -3.81 -4.01
C GLU A 26 22.04 -3.18 -4.03
N ILE A 27 21.61 -2.61 -2.91
CA ILE A 27 20.33 -1.91 -2.79
C ILE A 27 20.49 -0.49 -3.33
N VAL A 28 19.96 -0.24 -4.53
CA VAL A 28 20.04 1.08 -5.20
C VAL A 28 19.03 2.08 -4.62
N LEU A 29 17.82 1.61 -4.33
CA LEU A 29 16.72 2.42 -3.79
C LEU A 29 15.90 1.59 -2.81
N LYS A 30 15.49 2.22 -1.71
CA LYS A 30 14.47 1.71 -0.81
C LYS A 30 13.53 2.85 -0.47
N GLU A 31 12.24 2.63 -0.67
CA GLU A 31 11.20 3.60 -0.35
C GLU A 31 10.08 2.97 0.47
N HIS A 32 9.32 3.83 1.14
CA HIS A 32 8.04 3.45 1.72
C HIS A 32 6.94 3.80 0.71
N PRO A 33 5.91 2.96 0.59
CA PRO A 33 4.79 3.27 -0.30
C PRO A 33 4.10 4.55 0.15
N ILE A 34 3.71 5.39 -0.81
CA ILE A 34 2.94 6.61 -0.56
C ILE A 34 1.54 6.25 -0.03
N GLY A 35 0.96 5.17 -0.57
CA GLY A 35 -0.29 4.57 -0.11
C GLY A 35 -0.34 3.09 -0.49
N ILE A 36 -1.16 2.32 0.23
CA ILE A 36 -1.33 0.88 -0.01
C ILE A 36 -2.80 0.53 0.07
N ALA A 37 -3.42 0.04 -0.99
CA ALA A 37 -4.78 -0.48 -0.92
C ALA A 37 -4.80 -1.99 -1.15
N LEU A 38 -5.61 -2.73 -0.38
CA LEU A 38 -5.78 -4.16 -0.54
C LEU A 38 -7.00 -4.46 -1.43
N TYR A 39 -6.78 -5.20 -2.51
CA TYR A 39 -7.85 -5.81 -3.29
C TYR A 39 -8.82 -6.60 -2.40
N PRO A 40 -10.13 -6.65 -2.71
CA PRO A 40 -11.12 -7.38 -1.93
C PRO A 40 -10.67 -8.79 -1.53
N ALA A 41 -10.17 -9.56 -2.50
CA ALA A 41 -9.68 -10.94 -2.31
C ALA A 41 -8.47 -11.08 -1.35
N ALA A 42 -7.78 -9.99 -1.02
CA ALA A 42 -6.61 -9.97 -0.16
C ALA A 42 -6.91 -9.55 1.29
N ARG A 43 -8.04 -8.88 1.55
CA ARG A 43 -8.33 -8.22 2.84
C ARG A 43 -8.39 -9.18 4.02
N GLU A 44 -8.91 -10.39 3.81
CA GLU A 44 -8.99 -11.41 4.87
C GLU A 44 -7.67 -12.16 5.11
N ARG A 45 -6.65 -11.92 4.26
CA ARG A 45 -5.36 -12.62 4.29
C ARG A 45 -4.20 -11.74 4.70
N PHE A 46 -4.30 -10.42 4.49
CA PHE A 46 -3.20 -9.49 4.71
C PHE A 46 -3.64 -8.27 5.55
N CYS A 47 -2.70 -7.75 6.33
CA CYS A 47 -2.91 -6.56 7.15
C CYS A 47 -3.02 -5.31 6.28
N ALA A 48 -4.05 -4.50 6.48
CA ALA A 48 -4.26 -3.26 5.73
C ALA A 48 -3.16 -2.20 5.96
N ASN A 49 -2.47 -2.25 7.11
CA ASN A 49 -1.38 -1.33 7.42
C ASN A 49 -0.02 -1.81 6.90
N CYS A 50 0.40 -3.01 7.32
CA CYS A 50 1.78 -3.48 7.12
C CYS A 50 1.93 -4.55 6.04
N THR A 51 0.84 -4.94 5.37
CA THR A 51 0.77 -5.95 4.29
C THR A 51 1.29 -7.34 4.61
N ASN A 52 1.72 -7.59 5.84
CA ASN A 52 2.04 -8.93 6.31
C ASN A 52 0.81 -9.82 6.32
N LYS A 53 1.01 -11.13 6.17
CA LYS A 53 -0.05 -12.13 6.37
C LYS A 53 -0.68 -11.95 7.75
N LEU A 54 -2.00 -11.99 7.81
CA LEU A 54 -2.72 -11.92 9.07
C LEU A 54 -2.43 -13.16 9.92
N PRO A 55 -2.34 -13.00 11.24
CA PRO A 55 -2.25 -14.16 12.13
C PRO A 55 -3.55 -14.97 12.06
N LEU A 56 -3.43 -16.29 12.26
CA LEU A 56 -4.58 -17.21 12.26
C LEU A 56 -5.59 -16.89 13.37
N GLN A 57 -5.12 -16.33 14.49
CA GLN A 57 -5.92 -15.95 15.64
C GLN A 57 -5.52 -14.56 16.13
N GLY A 58 -6.45 -13.85 16.78
CA GLY A 58 -6.17 -12.54 17.37
C GLY A 58 -5.99 -11.39 16.37
N ARG A 59 -6.33 -11.59 15.09
CA ARG A 59 -6.44 -10.49 14.12
C ARG A 59 -7.55 -9.52 14.53
N VAL A 60 -7.37 -8.25 14.23
CA VAL A 60 -8.34 -7.20 14.54
C VAL A 60 -9.07 -6.82 13.27
N GLN A 61 -10.38 -6.94 13.25
CA GLN A 61 -11.23 -6.43 12.18
C GLN A 61 -11.67 -5.01 12.50
N CYS A 62 -11.74 -4.12 11.51
CA CYS A 62 -12.37 -2.82 11.72
C CYS A 62 -13.85 -2.99 12.07
N ALA A 63 -14.29 -2.42 13.19
CA ALA A 63 -15.69 -2.49 13.61
C ALA A 63 -16.62 -1.60 12.76
N GLY A 64 -16.08 -0.55 12.11
CA GLY A 64 -16.85 0.40 11.31
C GLY A 64 -17.25 -0.18 9.95
N CYS A 65 -16.26 -0.51 9.12
CA CYS A 65 -16.51 -1.04 7.78
C CYS A 65 -16.65 -2.56 7.73
N GLN A 66 -16.07 -3.28 8.69
CA GLN A 66 -15.97 -4.76 8.69
C GLN A 66 -15.27 -5.36 7.46
N LYS A 67 -14.62 -4.55 6.62
CA LYS A 67 -13.92 -5.00 5.41
C LYS A 67 -12.41 -5.12 5.56
N LEU A 68 -11.79 -4.35 6.47
CA LEU A 68 -10.34 -4.37 6.68
C LEU A 68 -9.95 -5.09 7.96
N PHE A 69 -8.79 -5.74 7.88
CA PHE A 69 -8.23 -6.55 8.94
C PHE A 69 -6.77 -6.14 9.21
N TYR A 70 -6.37 -6.27 10.47
CA TYR A 70 -5.07 -5.86 10.97
C TYR A 70 -4.44 -6.97 11.80
N CYS A 71 -3.12 -7.01 11.85
CA CYS A 71 -2.41 -7.97 12.70
C CYS A 71 -2.78 -7.82 14.18
N ASN A 72 -2.98 -6.58 14.64
CA ASN A 72 -3.24 -6.21 16.02
C ASN A 72 -3.72 -4.75 16.10
N TYR A 73 -4.07 -4.28 17.30
CA TYR A 73 -4.50 -2.90 17.53
C TYR A 73 -3.44 -1.85 17.14
N LYS A 74 -2.15 -2.14 17.32
CA LYS A 74 -1.07 -1.23 16.88
C LYS A 74 -1.12 -0.97 15.37
N CYS A 75 -1.35 -2.01 14.56
CA CYS A 75 -1.50 -1.84 13.11
C CYS A 75 -2.79 -1.10 12.73
N ARG A 76 -3.90 -1.36 13.44
CA ARG A 76 -5.16 -0.63 13.24
C ARG A 76 -4.98 0.86 13.52
N ASP A 77 -4.34 1.19 14.64
CA ASP A 77 -4.20 2.57 15.10
C ASP A 77 -3.21 3.35 14.23
N ALA A 78 -2.17 2.68 13.71
CA ALA A 78 -1.24 3.26 12.74
C ALA A 78 -1.92 3.62 11.41
N ASP A 79 -2.90 2.82 10.97
CA ASP A 79 -3.66 3.06 9.73
C ASP A 79 -4.80 4.07 9.92
N MET A 80 -5.13 4.43 11.16
CA MET A 80 -6.36 5.14 11.50
C MET A 80 -6.57 6.43 10.71
N LEU A 81 -5.51 7.21 10.47
CA LEU A 81 -5.62 8.48 9.74
C LEU A 81 -6.02 8.28 8.28
N ALA A 82 -5.44 7.30 7.60
CA ALA A 82 -5.84 6.95 6.23
C ALA A 82 -7.23 6.29 6.27
N HIS A 83 -7.39 5.31 7.16
CA HIS A 83 -8.60 4.51 7.27
C HIS A 83 -9.86 5.34 7.56
N LEU A 84 -9.75 6.41 8.33
CA LEU A 84 -10.88 7.27 8.71
C LEU A 84 -11.68 7.75 7.49
N TYR A 85 -10.97 8.13 6.41
CA TYR A 85 -11.59 8.68 5.21
C TYR A 85 -12.17 7.58 4.30
N GLU A 86 -11.54 6.40 4.25
CA GLU A 86 -11.97 5.25 3.42
C GLU A 86 -13.02 4.36 4.12
N CYS A 87 -13.12 4.39 5.46
CA CYS A 87 -13.92 3.44 6.23
C CYS A 87 -15.40 3.42 5.80
N ARG A 88 -15.99 4.60 5.60
CA ARG A 88 -17.35 4.72 5.09
C ARG A 88 -17.46 4.24 3.65
N ALA A 89 -16.51 4.60 2.79
CA ALA A 89 -16.51 4.17 1.40
C ALA A 89 -16.49 2.63 1.29
N TYR A 90 -15.70 1.94 2.11
CA TYR A 90 -15.69 0.48 2.16
C TYR A 90 -17.03 -0.15 2.57
N LYS A 91 -17.85 0.58 3.31
CA LYS A 91 -19.19 0.12 3.72
C LYS A 91 -20.22 0.36 2.61
N ASP A 92 -20.10 1.48 1.92
CA ASP A 92 -21.12 1.98 0.99
C ASP A 92 -20.90 1.49 -0.45
N LEU A 93 -19.66 1.13 -0.83
CA LEU A 93 -19.31 0.66 -2.18
C LEU A 93 -19.55 -0.84 -2.36
N ASP A 94 -20.14 -1.20 -3.49
CA ASP A 94 -20.20 -2.58 -3.97
C ASP A 94 -18.77 -3.05 -4.35
N GLU A 95 -18.42 -4.28 -3.97
CA GLU A 95 -17.07 -4.82 -4.21
C GLU A 95 -16.74 -4.98 -5.69
N SER A 96 -17.75 -5.05 -6.57
CA SER A 96 -17.57 -5.04 -8.03
C SER A 96 -16.92 -3.76 -8.57
N TYR A 97 -17.07 -2.63 -7.87
CA TYR A 97 -16.36 -1.38 -8.21
C TYR A 97 -14.90 -1.37 -7.75
N LEU A 98 -14.46 -2.39 -7.02
CA LEU A 98 -13.15 -2.49 -6.39
C LEU A 98 -12.29 -3.59 -7.03
N GLU A 99 -12.67 -4.02 -8.23
CA GLU A 99 -11.97 -5.07 -8.98
C GLU A 99 -10.82 -4.53 -9.84
N ASP A 100 -10.89 -3.26 -10.26
CA ASP A 100 -9.81 -2.60 -10.99
C ASP A 100 -8.85 -1.85 -10.06
N SER A 101 -7.59 -1.73 -10.48
CA SER A 101 -6.54 -1.10 -9.69
C SER A 101 -6.81 0.38 -9.44
N ASP A 102 -7.38 1.09 -10.41
CA ASP A 102 -7.48 2.54 -10.38
C ASP A 102 -8.53 2.96 -9.36
N SER A 103 -9.71 2.33 -9.41
CA SER A 103 -10.77 2.52 -8.42
C SER A 103 -10.33 2.17 -7.00
N MET A 104 -9.49 1.14 -6.86
CA MET A 104 -8.92 0.75 -5.56
C MET A 104 -7.91 1.76 -5.02
N PHE A 105 -7.05 2.33 -5.87
CA PHE A 105 -6.06 3.32 -5.43
C PHE A 105 -6.68 4.66 -5.05
N LEU A 106 -7.80 5.04 -5.69
CA LEU A 106 -8.55 6.24 -5.34
C LEU A 106 -9.13 6.23 -3.93
N LEU A 107 -9.23 5.07 -3.27
CA LEU A 107 -9.66 5.01 -1.87
C LEU A 107 -8.59 5.51 -0.89
N ARG A 108 -7.32 5.56 -1.29
CA ARG A 108 -6.18 5.92 -0.42
C ARG A 108 -5.43 7.19 -0.81
N LEU A 109 -5.91 7.90 -1.84
CA LEU A 109 -5.41 9.21 -2.27
C LEU A 109 -6.36 10.30 -1.78
#